data_AF-A0A8S9HAA5-F1
#
_entry.id   AF-A0A8S9HAA5-F1
#
_cell.length_a   1.000
_cell.length_b   1.000
_cell.length_c   1.000
_cell.angle_alpha   90.00
_cell.angle_beta   90.00
_cell.angle_gamma   90.00
#
_symmetry.space_group_name_H-M   'P 1'
#
loop_
_entity.id
_entity.type
_entity.pdbx_description
1 polymer ?
#
loop_
_entity_poly.entity_id
_entity_poly.type
_entity_poly.pdbx_seq_one_letter_code
_entity_poly.pdbx_strand_id
1 'polypeptide(L)'
;MTSSSSQSNRRRNRDARSASPHRREANPVMDFQSRLEATRLFFLSNDPVPNPWSLRHVSEASFSKYQELCIRGFLVQGNLVLDDPAVAEARRIVENVGWIYPCVDVRPFCPRVVRECISNLYSADDGVYIRGCWFDFDPVVINQLFMTPFVEQSHVWEGDDLSEAIIFLTDGRCRRWETFSLTYLLPQYHFLYKLCSLNWLPAFHEDSMIKNRLRFLCALVRKKPIDFGRLVYDQVLEMARSSDADKKIILPNFIYQTLILQKKIIHCGLVETKWTVTFQGVEEVVPISDMKSSYFEKLPQHLAYLVLSTSSARTYHFTTKS
;
A
#
# COMPACT_ATOMS: atom_id res chain seq x y z
N MET A 1 34.79 -74.63 20.38
CA MET A 1 35.65 -73.83 21.27
C MET A 1 36.59 -73.05 20.36
N THR A 2 36.67 -71.72 20.32
CA THR A 2 36.24 -70.64 21.20
C THR A 2 36.59 -69.35 20.44
N SER A 3 35.65 -68.39 20.36
CA SER A 3 35.81 -66.93 20.62
C SER A 3 37.09 -66.19 20.21
N SER A 4 37.13 -64.89 19.95
CA SER A 4 36.22 -63.77 19.75
C SER A 4 37.15 -62.53 19.70
N SER A 5 36.73 -61.49 18.97
CA SER A 5 36.96 -60.05 19.26
C SER A 5 38.38 -59.53 19.57
N SER A 6 38.79 -58.46 18.87
CA SER A 6 38.94 -57.13 19.52
C SER A 6 39.21 -56.01 18.53
N GLN A 7 38.39 -54.97 18.67
CA GLN A 7 38.47 -53.66 18.04
C GLN A 7 39.78 -52.92 18.36
N SER A 8 40.23 -52.05 17.45
CA SER A 8 41.02 -50.89 17.83
C SER A 8 40.76 -49.71 16.89
N ASN A 9 40.12 -48.70 17.48
CA ASN A 9 39.97 -47.34 16.97
C ASN A 9 41.32 -46.70 16.66
N ARG A 10 41.46 -46.09 15.47
CA ARG A 10 42.17 -44.80 15.36
C ARG A 10 41.74 -44.00 14.13
N ARG A 11 40.92 -42.99 14.46
CA ARG A 11 40.61 -41.76 13.72
C ARG A 11 41.83 -41.20 12.96
N ARG A 12 41.62 -40.77 11.71
CA ARG A 12 42.19 -39.53 11.16
C ARG A 12 41.40 -39.05 9.95
N ASN A 13 40.74 -37.91 10.15
CA ASN A 13 40.33 -36.87 9.19
C ASN A 13 40.55 -37.13 7.70
N ARG A 14 39.44 -37.08 6.96
CA ARG A 14 39.39 -36.23 5.76
C ARG A 14 38.01 -35.61 5.63
N ASP A 15 37.93 -34.37 6.10
CA ASP A 15 36.87 -33.43 5.82
C ASP A 15 36.80 -33.19 4.30
N ALA A 16 35.80 -33.77 3.64
CA ALA A 16 35.28 -33.24 2.40
C ALA A 16 33.99 -32.50 2.75
N ARG A 17 34.16 -31.20 3.03
CA ARG A 17 33.06 -30.25 3.24
C ARG A 17 32.12 -30.33 2.05
N SER A 18 30.92 -30.84 2.29
CA SER A 18 29.76 -30.63 1.44
C SER A 18 29.49 -29.12 1.38
N ALA A 19 29.92 -28.50 0.28
CA ALA A 19 29.58 -27.13 -0.03
C ALA A 19 28.06 -27.08 -0.26
N SER A 20 27.36 -26.48 0.71
CA SER A 20 25.95 -26.13 0.62
C SER A 20 25.73 -25.18 -0.56
N PRO A 21 24.78 -25.44 -1.48
CA PRO A 21 24.55 -24.57 -2.61
C PRO A 21 23.87 -23.28 -2.12
N HIS A 22 24.63 -22.18 -2.17
CA HIS A 22 24.19 -20.78 -2.17
C HIS A 22 22.85 -20.48 -1.49
N ARG A 23 22.89 -20.31 -0.16
CA ARG A 23 21.97 -19.41 0.52
C ARG A 23 22.25 -18.02 -0.06
N ARG A 24 21.49 -17.58 -1.06
CA ARG A 24 21.47 -16.17 -1.46
C ARG A 24 21.13 -15.40 -0.18
N GLU A 25 22.09 -14.65 0.36
CA GLU A 25 21.79 -13.64 1.35
C GLU A 25 20.77 -12.73 0.68
N ALA A 26 19.53 -12.75 1.18
CA ALA A 26 18.51 -11.84 0.71
C ALA A 26 19.06 -10.44 0.98
N ASN A 27 19.31 -9.66 -0.07
CA ASN A 27 19.68 -8.27 0.11
C ASN A 27 18.62 -7.64 1.02
N PRO A 28 19.01 -7.05 2.16
CA PRO A 28 18.06 -6.46 3.07
C PRO A 28 17.22 -5.43 2.33
N VAL A 29 15.91 -5.45 2.58
CA VAL A 29 14.96 -4.48 2.03
C VAL A 29 15.47 -3.07 2.37
N MET A 30 15.62 -2.22 1.36
CA MET A 30 16.09 -0.85 1.53
C MET A 30 15.09 -0.05 2.37
N ASP A 31 15.57 0.66 3.38
CA ASP A 31 14.69 1.53 4.18
C ASP A 31 14.19 2.72 3.35
N PHE A 32 13.12 3.36 3.84
CA PHE A 32 12.50 4.50 3.16
C PHE A 32 13.46 5.69 2.93
N GLN A 33 14.34 6.00 3.88
CA GLN A 33 15.25 7.15 3.76
C GLN A 33 16.28 6.89 2.66
N SER A 34 16.84 5.69 2.63
CA SER A 34 17.75 5.24 1.56
C SER A 34 17.06 5.29 0.18
N ARG A 35 15.80 4.87 0.07
CA ARG A 35 15.03 4.99 -1.17
C ARG A 35 14.80 6.44 -1.58
N LEU A 36 14.40 7.30 -0.63
CA LEU A 36 14.17 8.72 -0.88
C LEU A 36 15.42 9.44 -1.39
N GLU A 37 16.59 9.11 -0.85
CA GLU A 37 17.87 9.65 -1.31
C GLU A 37 18.22 9.16 -2.71
N ALA A 38 18.02 7.87 -2.99
CA ALA A 38 18.24 7.29 -4.31
C ALA A 38 17.32 7.91 -5.38
N THR A 39 16.05 8.14 -5.06
CA THR A 39 15.06 8.60 -6.05
C THR A 39 15.15 10.10 -6.34
N ARG A 40 15.47 10.93 -5.34
CA ARG A 40 15.51 12.40 -5.50
C ARG A 40 16.51 12.90 -6.54
N LEU A 41 17.58 12.15 -6.79
CA LEU A 41 18.57 12.49 -7.81
C LEU A 41 17.99 12.47 -9.23
N PHE A 42 16.89 11.74 -9.47
CA PHE A 42 16.25 11.67 -10.78
C PHE A 42 15.31 12.84 -11.07
N PHE A 43 14.80 13.55 -10.04
CA PHE A 43 13.72 14.54 -10.18
C PHE A 43 14.19 16.00 -9.98
N LEU A 44 15.33 16.37 -10.57
CA LEU A 44 15.99 17.67 -10.34
C LEU A 44 15.37 18.89 -11.05
N SER A 45 14.36 18.73 -11.91
CA SER A 45 13.73 19.88 -12.59
C SER A 45 12.57 20.48 -11.79
N ASN A 46 12.59 21.81 -11.68
CA ASN A 46 11.52 22.66 -11.15
C ASN A 46 11.23 23.78 -12.15
N ASP A 47 10.97 23.45 -13.41
CA ASP A 47 10.53 24.48 -14.35
C ASP A 47 9.17 25.03 -13.89
N PRO A 48 9.06 26.35 -13.64
CA PRO A 48 7.84 26.95 -13.15
C PRO A 48 6.73 26.84 -14.19
N VAL A 49 5.52 26.57 -13.73
CA VAL A 49 4.35 26.42 -14.60
C VAL A 49 3.84 27.80 -15.01
N PRO A 50 3.67 28.08 -16.32
CA PRO A 50 3.01 29.29 -16.76
C PRO A 50 1.52 29.27 -16.39
N ASN A 51 1.08 30.26 -15.63
CA ASN A 51 -0.33 30.62 -15.41
C ASN A 51 -1.27 29.47 -14.94
N PRO A 52 -0.97 28.73 -13.86
CA PRO A 52 -1.93 27.79 -13.28
C PRO A 52 -3.11 28.54 -12.63
N TRP A 53 -4.30 27.94 -12.59
CA TRP A 53 -5.48 28.53 -11.93
C TRP A 53 -5.22 28.91 -10.47
N SER A 54 -4.43 28.09 -9.75
CA SER A 54 -3.91 28.45 -8.42
C SER A 54 -2.58 27.73 -8.15
N LEU A 55 -1.99 27.93 -6.97
CA LEU A 55 -0.85 27.11 -6.54
C LEU A 55 -1.20 25.62 -6.46
N ARG A 56 -2.48 25.24 -6.29
CA ARG A 56 -2.88 23.85 -6.03
C ARG A 56 -3.56 23.15 -7.19
N HIS A 57 -4.08 23.90 -8.16
CA HIS A 57 -4.88 23.35 -9.24
C HIS A 57 -4.53 24.01 -10.57
N VAL A 58 -4.45 23.21 -11.62
CA VAL A 58 -4.16 23.69 -12.99
C VAL A 58 -5.33 24.41 -13.62
N SER A 59 -6.55 23.98 -13.30
CA SER A 59 -7.78 24.45 -13.92
C SER A 59 -8.93 24.59 -12.91
N GLU A 60 -9.98 25.29 -13.31
CA GLU A 60 -11.24 25.34 -12.57
C GLU A 60 -11.88 23.95 -12.45
N ALA A 61 -11.83 23.13 -13.50
CA ALA A 61 -12.35 21.75 -13.47
C ALA A 61 -11.64 20.90 -12.41
N SER A 62 -10.31 21.01 -12.32
CA SER A 62 -9.52 20.35 -11.27
C SER A 62 -9.87 20.85 -9.86
N PHE A 63 -10.25 22.13 -9.72
CA PHE A 63 -10.72 22.67 -8.45
C PHE A 63 -12.12 22.16 -8.08
N SER A 64 -13.08 22.15 -9.03
CA SER A 64 -14.41 21.57 -8.80
C SER A 64 -14.29 20.09 -8.42
N LYS A 65 -13.41 19.34 -9.10
CA LYS A 65 -13.15 17.94 -8.75
C LYS A 65 -12.60 17.78 -7.33
N TYR A 66 -11.69 18.67 -6.92
CA TYR A 66 -11.18 18.67 -5.56
C TYR A 66 -12.29 18.85 -4.52
N GLN A 67 -13.29 19.70 -4.79
CA GLN A 67 -14.43 19.92 -3.90
C GLN A 67 -15.28 18.65 -3.76
N GLU A 68 -15.56 17.94 -4.86
CA GLU A 68 -16.24 16.63 -4.83
C GLU A 68 -15.47 15.59 -4.01
N LEU A 69 -14.14 15.58 -4.10
CA LEU A 69 -13.31 14.64 -3.35
C LEU A 69 -13.26 14.94 -1.84
N CYS A 70 -13.56 16.18 -1.43
CA CYS A 70 -13.51 16.56 -0.02
C CYS A 70 -14.56 15.87 0.85
N ILE A 71 -15.70 15.49 0.27
CA ILE A 71 -16.76 14.75 0.99
C ILE A 71 -16.48 13.24 1.07
N ARG A 72 -15.51 12.74 0.30
CA ARG A 72 -15.19 11.30 0.26
C ARG A 72 -14.22 10.92 1.36
N GLY A 73 -14.50 9.77 1.99
CA GLY A 73 -13.59 9.11 2.93
C GLY A 73 -12.43 8.40 2.22
N PHE A 74 -11.53 7.79 2.99
CA PHE A 74 -10.35 7.07 2.48
C PHE A 74 -10.40 5.57 2.83
N LEU A 75 -9.81 4.73 1.97
CA LEU A 75 -9.44 3.35 2.26
C LEU A 75 -7.92 3.29 2.42
N VAL A 76 -7.48 3.18 3.67
CA VAL A 76 -6.06 3.21 4.08
C VAL A 76 -5.39 1.87 3.79
N GLN A 77 -4.15 1.92 3.32
CA GLN A 77 -3.34 0.72 3.06
C GLN A 77 -2.91 0.02 4.34
N GLY A 78 -2.72 -1.30 4.25
CA GLY A 78 -2.24 -2.14 5.34
C GLY A 78 -0.74 -2.41 5.24
N ASN A 79 -0.08 -2.59 6.37
CA ASN A 79 1.34 -2.94 6.41
C ASN A 79 1.53 -4.47 6.52
N LEU A 80 2.47 -5.02 5.76
CA LEU A 80 2.92 -6.41 5.89
C LEU A 80 3.98 -6.51 7.00
N VAL A 81 3.61 -7.13 8.12
CA VAL A 81 4.52 -7.37 9.25
C VAL A 81 5.54 -8.44 8.85
N LEU A 82 6.83 -8.08 8.83
CA LEU A 82 7.90 -8.92 8.29
C LEU A 82 8.35 -10.08 9.20
N ASP A 83 8.11 -9.96 10.51
CA ASP A 83 8.67 -10.84 11.53
C ASP A 83 7.71 -11.94 12.01
N ASP A 84 6.48 -11.99 11.48
CA ASP A 84 5.50 -13.01 11.87
C ASP A 84 5.70 -14.32 11.07
N PRO A 85 6.05 -15.45 11.71
CA PRO A 85 6.20 -16.73 11.02
C PRO A 85 4.92 -17.17 10.29
N ALA A 86 3.74 -16.75 10.75
CA ALA A 86 2.47 -17.09 10.12
C ALA A 86 2.32 -16.50 8.71
N VAL A 87 3.03 -15.40 8.42
CA VAL A 87 2.98 -14.74 7.10
C VAL A 87 4.20 -15.04 6.22
N ALA A 88 5.14 -15.87 6.69
CA ALA A 88 6.41 -16.12 6.00
C ALA A 88 6.21 -16.58 4.54
N GLU A 89 5.24 -17.46 4.28
CA GLU A 89 4.96 -17.94 2.92
C GLU A 89 4.31 -16.86 2.04
N ALA A 90 3.38 -16.08 2.59
CA ALA A 90 2.78 -14.95 1.89
C ALA A 90 3.85 -13.90 1.54
N ARG A 91 4.73 -13.58 2.49
CA ARG A 91 5.89 -12.71 2.29
C ARG A 91 6.79 -13.24 1.18
N ARG A 92 7.13 -14.53 1.20
CA ARG A 92 7.96 -15.16 0.15
C ARG A 92 7.33 -14.99 -1.23
N ILE A 93 6.01 -15.11 -1.35
CA ILE A 93 5.30 -14.87 -2.62
C ILE A 93 5.44 -13.40 -3.06
N VAL A 94 5.23 -12.44 -2.15
CA VAL A 94 5.38 -11.00 -2.43
C VAL A 94 6.80 -10.63 -2.84
N GLU A 95 7.81 -11.18 -2.16
CA GLU A 95 9.22 -10.99 -2.51
C GLU A 95 9.55 -11.58 -3.89
N ASN A 96 9.03 -12.77 -4.19
CA ASN A 96 9.27 -13.43 -5.48
C ASN A 96 8.70 -12.67 -6.67
N VAL A 97 7.61 -11.93 -6.50
CA VAL A 97 7.04 -11.06 -7.54
C VAL A 97 7.65 -9.66 -7.52
N GLY A 98 8.52 -9.35 -6.55
CA GLY A 98 9.22 -8.08 -6.43
C GLY A 98 8.37 -6.94 -5.87
N TRP A 99 7.30 -7.23 -5.12
CA TRP A 99 6.32 -6.22 -4.66
C TRP A 99 6.42 -5.90 -3.17
N ILE A 100 7.61 -6.07 -2.58
CA ILE A 100 7.80 -5.93 -1.14
C ILE A 100 7.66 -4.48 -0.66
N TYR A 101 8.24 -3.51 -1.37
CA TYR A 101 8.26 -2.11 -0.94
C TYR A 101 6.90 -1.43 -0.83
N PRO A 102 5.93 -1.64 -1.76
CA PRO A 102 4.57 -1.14 -1.57
C PRO A 102 3.86 -1.67 -0.31
N CYS A 103 4.33 -2.78 0.27
CA CYS A 103 3.61 -3.50 1.34
C CYS A 103 4.21 -3.28 2.73
N VAL A 104 5.51 -2.98 2.86
CA VAL A 104 6.22 -2.92 4.16
C VAL A 104 6.40 -1.49 4.70
N ASP A 105 6.47 -0.50 3.82
CA ASP A 105 6.74 0.88 4.17
C ASP A 105 5.51 1.78 3.99
N VAL A 106 4.36 1.35 4.48
CA VAL A 106 3.14 2.16 4.40
C VAL A 106 3.23 3.35 5.35
N ARG A 107 3.56 4.52 4.80
CA ARG A 107 3.70 5.79 5.53
C ARG A 107 2.37 6.54 5.66
N PRO A 108 2.18 7.40 6.68
CA PRO A 108 1.06 8.33 6.75
C PRO A 108 0.97 9.22 5.51
N PHE A 109 -0.24 9.70 5.21
CA PHE A 109 -0.49 10.59 4.08
C PHE A 109 -1.11 11.92 4.50
N CYS A 110 -0.96 12.94 3.65
CA CYS A 110 -1.70 14.19 3.79
C CYS A 110 -2.98 14.15 2.93
N PRO A 111 -4.19 14.13 3.55
CA PRO A 111 -5.45 14.04 2.80
C PRO A 111 -5.63 15.12 1.74
N ARG A 112 -5.18 16.35 2.01
CA ARG A 112 -5.29 17.48 1.08
C ARG A 112 -4.45 17.27 -0.17
N VAL A 113 -3.20 16.83 0.00
CA VAL A 113 -2.28 16.56 -1.11
C VAL A 113 -2.77 15.39 -1.97
N VAL A 114 -3.30 14.33 -1.35
CA VAL A 114 -3.89 13.20 -2.09
C VAL A 114 -5.05 13.67 -2.97
N ARG A 115 -5.94 14.51 -2.43
CA ARG A 115 -7.06 15.07 -3.21
C ARG A 115 -6.59 16.03 -4.31
N GLU A 116 -5.59 16.88 -4.02
CA GLU A 116 -4.94 17.73 -5.03
C GLU A 116 -4.36 16.87 -6.17
N CYS A 117 -3.74 15.73 -5.85
CA CYS A 117 -3.21 14.80 -6.85
C CYS A 117 -4.29 14.24 -7.77
N ILE A 118 -5.34 13.65 -7.18
CA ILE A 118 -6.42 13.01 -7.93
C ILE A 118 -7.17 14.03 -8.79
N SER A 119 -7.43 15.23 -8.24
CA SER A 119 -8.19 16.25 -8.94
C SER A 119 -7.43 16.88 -10.11
N ASN A 120 -6.11 16.99 -10.01
CA ASN A 120 -5.27 17.43 -11.13
C ASN A 120 -5.01 16.30 -12.14
N LEU A 121 -4.95 15.04 -11.70
CA LEU A 121 -4.84 13.88 -12.60
C LEU A 121 -6.04 13.76 -13.55
N TYR A 122 -7.23 14.15 -13.09
CA TYR A 122 -8.46 14.14 -13.90
C TYR A 122 -8.32 14.91 -15.23
N SER A 123 -7.47 15.94 -15.26
CA SER A 123 -7.34 16.87 -16.38
C SER A 123 -5.95 16.88 -17.00
N ALA A 124 -5.09 15.91 -16.68
CA ALA A 124 -3.69 15.96 -17.05
C ALA A 124 -3.30 14.93 -18.12
N ASP A 125 -2.49 15.39 -19.08
CA ASP A 125 -1.87 14.54 -20.09
C ASP A 125 -0.45 14.10 -19.67
N ASP A 126 0.30 14.94 -18.94
CA ASP A 126 1.74 14.75 -18.65
C ASP A 126 2.14 14.91 -17.16
N GLY A 127 1.39 14.30 -16.23
CA GLY A 127 1.71 14.27 -14.79
C GLY A 127 0.72 15.04 -13.91
N VAL A 128 1.09 15.38 -12.67
CA VAL A 128 0.19 16.09 -11.73
C VAL A 128 0.84 17.32 -11.14
N TYR A 129 0.13 18.44 -11.21
CA TYR A 129 0.58 19.70 -10.64
C TYR A 129 0.12 19.84 -9.19
N ILE A 130 1.07 20.04 -8.28
CA ILE A 130 0.84 20.16 -6.84
C ILE A 130 1.70 21.28 -6.28
N ARG A 131 1.05 22.32 -5.76
CA ARG A 131 1.69 23.37 -4.93
C ARG A 131 2.85 24.07 -5.63
N GLY A 132 2.65 24.42 -6.91
CA GLY A 132 3.65 25.12 -7.72
C GLY A 132 4.60 24.20 -8.48
N CYS A 133 4.53 22.88 -8.31
CA CYS A 133 5.45 21.93 -8.93
C CYS A 133 4.70 20.86 -9.74
N TRP A 134 5.30 20.40 -10.84
CA TRP A 134 4.90 19.17 -11.52
C TRP A 134 5.56 17.94 -10.90
N PHE A 135 4.78 16.88 -10.82
CA PHE A 135 5.18 15.53 -10.41
C PHE A 135 4.83 14.56 -11.53
N ASP A 136 5.74 13.64 -11.80
CA ASP A 136 5.46 12.57 -12.74
C ASP A 136 4.56 11.55 -12.04
N PHE A 137 3.45 11.19 -12.67
CA PHE A 137 2.52 10.21 -12.11
C PHE A 137 2.07 9.28 -13.23
N ASP A 138 2.91 8.30 -13.53
CA ASP A 138 2.68 7.30 -14.56
C ASP A 138 3.19 5.91 -14.10
N PRO A 139 2.77 4.82 -14.76
CA PRO A 139 3.16 3.46 -14.39
C PRO A 139 4.67 3.21 -14.27
N VAL A 140 5.48 3.79 -15.16
CA VAL A 140 6.93 3.57 -15.20
C VAL A 140 7.59 4.25 -14.01
N VAL A 141 7.26 5.51 -13.75
CA VAL A 141 7.78 6.25 -12.58
C VAL A 141 7.35 5.57 -11.28
N ILE A 142 6.10 5.12 -11.19
CA ILE A 142 5.63 4.35 -10.05
C ILE A 142 6.50 3.11 -9.83
N ASN A 143 6.72 2.32 -10.88
CA ASN A 143 7.50 1.09 -10.74
C ASN A 143 8.93 1.37 -10.27
N GLN A 144 9.54 2.44 -10.78
CA GLN A 144 10.88 2.87 -10.35
C GLN A 144 10.91 3.30 -8.88
N LEU A 145 9.98 4.14 -8.45
CA LEU A 145 9.91 4.66 -7.07
C LEU A 145 9.66 3.56 -6.03
N PHE A 146 8.90 2.53 -6.39
CA PHE A 146 8.61 1.38 -5.54
C PHE A 146 9.49 0.17 -5.83
N MET A 147 10.49 0.32 -6.70
CA MET A 147 11.44 -0.72 -7.10
C MET A 147 10.76 -2.04 -7.51
N THR A 148 9.58 -1.94 -8.14
CA THR A 148 8.87 -3.09 -8.67
C THR A 148 9.37 -3.42 -10.07
N PRO A 149 9.30 -4.69 -10.51
CA PRO A 149 9.80 -5.09 -11.81
C PRO A 149 9.07 -4.35 -12.95
N PHE A 150 9.82 -3.95 -13.98
CA PHE A 150 9.25 -3.51 -15.24
C PHE A 150 8.63 -4.71 -15.96
N VAL A 151 7.41 -4.53 -16.47
CA VAL A 151 6.66 -5.56 -17.19
C VAL A 151 6.18 -4.97 -18.51
N GLU A 152 6.77 -5.41 -19.62
CA GLU A 152 6.43 -4.89 -20.96
C GLU A 152 4.98 -5.20 -21.35
N GLN A 153 4.52 -6.43 -21.07
CA GLN A 153 3.15 -6.87 -21.33
C GLN A 153 2.54 -7.45 -20.06
N SER A 154 1.67 -6.67 -19.42
CA SER A 154 0.94 -7.12 -18.24
C SER A 154 -0.13 -8.14 -18.62
N HIS A 155 -0.21 -9.23 -17.85
CA HIS A 155 -1.26 -10.24 -17.96
C HIS A 155 -2.62 -9.65 -17.57
N VAL A 156 -3.64 -9.94 -18.37
CA VAL A 156 -5.03 -9.53 -18.13
C VAL A 156 -5.72 -10.62 -17.31
N TRP A 157 -5.77 -10.42 -15.99
CA TRP A 157 -6.26 -11.42 -15.03
C TRP A 157 -7.77 -11.35 -14.81
N GLU A 158 -8.42 -10.24 -15.17
CA GLU A 158 -9.86 -10.02 -14.98
C GLU A 158 -10.71 -11.06 -15.73
N GLY A 159 -10.17 -11.58 -16.85
CA GLY A 159 -10.78 -12.61 -17.68
C GLY A 159 -10.42 -14.05 -17.29
N ASP A 160 -9.54 -14.26 -16.31
CA ASP A 160 -9.12 -15.61 -15.90
C ASP A 160 -10.32 -16.42 -15.35
N ASP A 161 -10.27 -17.74 -15.53
CA ASP A 161 -11.31 -18.64 -15.06
C ASP A 161 -11.40 -18.63 -13.52
N LEU A 162 -12.57 -18.22 -13.02
CA LEU A 162 -12.81 -18.09 -11.59
C LEU A 162 -12.83 -19.46 -10.88
N SER A 163 -13.38 -20.49 -11.53
CA SER A 163 -13.43 -21.84 -10.98
C SER A 163 -12.03 -22.42 -10.84
N GLU A 164 -11.15 -22.23 -11.83
CA GLU A 164 -9.74 -22.61 -11.71
C GLU A 164 -9.03 -21.87 -10.58
N ALA A 165 -9.28 -20.57 -10.43
CA ALA A 165 -8.72 -19.78 -9.35
C ALA A 165 -9.16 -20.30 -7.98
N ILE A 166 -10.45 -20.59 -7.80
CA ILE A 166 -10.99 -21.15 -6.56
C ILE A 166 -10.39 -22.53 -6.27
N ILE A 167 -10.36 -23.44 -7.25
CA ILE A 167 -9.80 -24.78 -7.09
C ILE A 167 -8.34 -24.69 -6.64
N PHE A 168 -7.57 -23.83 -7.30
CA PHE A 168 -6.15 -23.64 -6.98
C PHE A 168 -5.93 -23.06 -5.59
N LEU A 169 -6.64 -21.98 -5.24
CA LEU A 169 -6.45 -21.28 -3.97
C LEU A 169 -7.02 -22.03 -2.75
N THR A 170 -7.89 -23.03 -2.98
CA THR A 170 -8.48 -23.83 -1.91
C THR A 170 -7.93 -25.25 -1.82
N ASP A 171 -6.97 -25.60 -2.69
CA ASP A 171 -6.45 -26.97 -2.86
C ASP A 171 -7.56 -27.99 -3.16
N GLY A 172 -8.49 -27.60 -4.03
CA GLY A 172 -9.63 -28.42 -4.44
C GLY A 172 -10.74 -28.59 -3.41
N ARG A 173 -10.62 -27.99 -2.21
CA ARG A 173 -11.67 -28.02 -1.16
C ARG A 173 -12.97 -27.34 -1.60
N CYS A 174 -12.87 -26.38 -2.53
CA CYS A 174 -14.01 -25.76 -3.18
C CYS A 174 -13.78 -25.76 -4.70
N ARG A 175 -14.87 -25.93 -5.48
CA ARG A 175 -14.80 -25.99 -6.96
C ARG A 175 -15.73 -25.00 -7.66
N ARG A 176 -16.61 -24.35 -6.91
CA ARG A 176 -17.73 -23.58 -7.41
C ARG A 176 -17.88 -22.29 -6.61
N TRP A 177 -18.26 -21.21 -7.28
CA TRP A 177 -18.45 -19.92 -6.63
C TRP A 177 -19.59 -19.97 -5.60
N GLU A 178 -20.67 -20.68 -5.91
CA GLU A 178 -21.89 -20.72 -5.10
C GLU A 178 -21.66 -21.32 -3.71
N THR A 179 -20.64 -22.16 -3.57
CA THR A 179 -20.24 -22.78 -2.31
C THR A 179 -18.95 -22.19 -1.76
N PHE A 180 -18.40 -21.16 -2.38
CA PHE A 180 -17.12 -20.58 -1.96
C PHE A 180 -17.27 -19.78 -0.67
N SER A 181 -16.27 -19.91 0.20
CA SER A 181 -16.06 -19.08 1.38
C SER A 181 -14.58 -18.78 1.50
N LEU A 182 -14.23 -17.57 1.96
CA LEU A 182 -12.84 -17.19 2.24
C LEU A 182 -12.16 -18.11 3.26
N THR A 183 -12.94 -18.78 4.11
CA THR A 183 -12.45 -19.79 5.07
C THR A 183 -11.86 -21.04 4.39
N TYR A 184 -12.15 -21.27 3.10
CA TYR A 184 -11.59 -22.38 2.34
C TYR A 184 -10.24 -22.04 1.68
N LEU A 185 -9.76 -20.80 1.77
CA LEU A 185 -8.42 -20.46 1.30
C LEU A 185 -7.36 -21.19 2.13
N LEU A 186 -6.25 -21.59 1.50
CA LEU A 186 -5.07 -22.00 2.26
C LEU A 186 -4.54 -20.82 3.10
N PRO A 187 -3.90 -21.07 4.26
CA PRO A 187 -3.47 -20.01 5.18
C PRO A 187 -2.67 -18.89 4.51
N GLN A 188 -1.69 -19.23 3.67
CA GLN A 188 -0.87 -18.25 2.94
C GLN A 188 -1.69 -17.38 1.98
N TYR A 189 -2.72 -17.94 1.35
CA TYR A 189 -3.60 -17.21 0.43
C TYR A 189 -4.64 -16.38 1.18
N HIS A 190 -5.00 -16.76 2.39
CA HIS A 190 -5.83 -15.92 3.26
C HIS A 190 -5.10 -14.61 3.63
N PHE A 191 -3.81 -14.69 3.97
CA PHE A 191 -2.99 -13.50 4.22
C PHE A 191 -2.81 -12.65 2.96
N LEU A 192 -2.50 -13.27 1.82
CA LEU A 192 -2.41 -12.54 0.56
C LEU A 192 -3.73 -11.91 0.13
N TYR A 193 -4.86 -12.55 0.42
CA TYR A 193 -6.18 -11.98 0.16
C TYR A 193 -6.42 -10.71 0.99
N LYS A 194 -6.08 -10.74 2.28
CA LYS A 194 -6.15 -9.55 3.12
C LYS A 194 -5.24 -8.44 2.59
N LEU A 195 -4.00 -8.77 2.24
CA LEU A 195 -3.05 -7.82 1.65
C LEU A 195 -3.58 -7.21 0.35
N CYS A 196 -4.09 -8.06 -0.55
CA CYS A 196 -4.72 -7.65 -1.80
C CYS A 196 -5.88 -6.68 -1.57
N SER A 197 -6.76 -6.98 -0.60
CA SER A 197 -7.92 -6.14 -0.28
C SER A 197 -7.56 -4.76 0.29
N LEU A 198 -6.33 -4.58 0.77
CA LEU A 198 -5.86 -3.32 1.36
C LEU A 198 -4.93 -2.54 0.44
N ASN A 199 -4.08 -3.24 -0.33
CA ASN A 199 -2.93 -2.64 -0.99
C ASN A 199 -2.94 -2.75 -2.52
N TRP A 200 -3.67 -3.69 -3.10
CA TRP A 200 -3.60 -3.96 -4.54
C TRP A 200 -4.94 -3.74 -5.25
N LEU A 201 -6.02 -4.21 -4.64
CA LEU A 201 -7.41 -4.05 -5.12
C LEU A 201 -8.33 -3.61 -3.97
N PRO A 202 -8.10 -2.41 -3.39
CA PRO A 202 -8.94 -1.88 -2.33
C PRO A 202 -10.32 -1.47 -2.85
N ALA A 203 -11.36 -2.00 -2.21
CA ALA A 203 -12.77 -1.71 -2.48
C ALA A 203 -13.64 -2.43 -1.45
N PHE A 204 -14.94 -2.13 -1.43
CA PHE A 204 -15.91 -2.83 -0.59
C PHE A 204 -16.00 -4.33 -0.94
N HIS A 205 -16.40 -5.13 0.04
CA HIS A 205 -16.52 -6.58 -0.07
C HIS A 205 -17.82 -6.98 -0.78
N GLU A 206 -17.86 -6.72 -2.08
CA GLU A 206 -18.93 -7.16 -2.98
C GLU A 206 -18.50 -8.40 -3.77
N ASP A 207 -19.46 -9.22 -4.19
CA ASP A 207 -19.21 -10.47 -4.93
C ASP A 207 -18.26 -10.28 -6.12
N SER A 208 -18.49 -9.24 -6.93
CA SER A 208 -17.64 -8.91 -8.08
C SER A 208 -16.18 -8.65 -7.67
N MET A 209 -15.98 -7.92 -6.58
CA MET A 209 -14.66 -7.58 -6.06
C MET A 209 -13.97 -8.79 -5.45
N ILE A 210 -14.69 -9.65 -4.74
CA ILE A 210 -14.14 -10.90 -4.22
C ILE A 210 -13.66 -11.78 -5.38
N LYS A 211 -14.47 -11.95 -6.43
CA LYS A 211 -14.10 -12.70 -7.64
C LYS A 211 -12.84 -12.14 -8.30
N ASN A 212 -12.76 -10.81 -8.46
CA ASN A 212 -11.59 -10.15 -9.03
C ASN A 212 -10.34 -10.38 -8.18
N ARG A 213 -10.43 -10.26 -6.85
CA ARG A 213 -9.30 -10.56 -5.95
C ARG A 213 -8.84 -12.00 -6.08
N LEU A 214 -9.74 -12.97 -6.22
CA LEU A 214 -9.37 -14.39 -6.39
C LEU A 214 -8.64 -14.64 -7.72
N ARG A 215 -9.15 -14.08 -8.83
CA ARG A 215 -8.48 -14.16 -10.13
C ARG A 215 -7.09 -13.53 -10.07
N PHE A 216 -7.01 -12.32 -9.55
CA PHE A 216 -5.77 -11.60 -9.35
C PHE A 216 -4.74 -12.40 -8.53
N LEU A 217 -5.15 -12.94 -7.38
CA LEU A 217 -4.28 -13.74 -6.53
C LEU A 217 -3.81 -15.02 -7.22
N CYS A 218 -4.69 -15.69 -7.97
CA CYS A 218 -4.32 -16.88 -8.71
C CYS A 218 -3.25 -16.56 -9.76
N ALA A 219 -3.44 -15.49 -10.55
CA ALA A 219 -2.47 -15.01 -11.52
C ALA A 219 -1.13 -14.66 -10.86
N LEU A 220 -1.16 -13.92 -9.74
CA LEU A 220 0.02 -13.52 -8.99
C LEU A 220 0.81 -14.72 -8.46
N VAL A 221 0.13 -15.68 -7.81
CA VAL A 221 0.77 -16.88 -7.24
C VAL A 221 1.32 -17.80 -8.33
N ARG A 222 0.63 -17.88 -9.48
CA ARG A 222 1.11 -18.56 -10.69
C ARG A 222 2.22 -17.80 -11.42
N LYS A 223 2.70 -16.68 -10.87
CA LYS A 223 3.79 -15.84 -11.41
C LYS A 223 3.49 -15.34 -12.83
N LYS A 224 2.22 -15.06 -13.13
CA LYS A 224 1.87 -14.33 -14.34
C LYS A 224 2.47 -12.92 -14.24
N PRO A 225 3.05 -12.38 -15.33
CA PRO A 225 3.63 -11.05 -15.29
C PRO A 225 2.52 -10.01 -15.09
N ILE A 226 2.58 -9.22 -14.03
CA ILE A 226 1.63 -8.15 -13.75
C ILE A 226 2.42 -6.89 -13.48
N ASP A 227 2.11 -5.82 -14.22
CA ASP A 227 2.73 -4.52 -13.98
C ASP A 227 2.05 -3.88 -12.75
N PHE A 228 2.81 -3.71 -11.67
CA PHE A 228 2.31 -3.10 -10.44
C PHE A 228 1.94 -1.63 -10.66
N GLY A 229 2.81 -0.86 -11.30
CA GLY A 229 2.60 0.56 -11.56
C GLY A 229 1.37 0.81 -12.42
N ARG A 230 1.14 -0.03 -13.43
CA ARG A 230 -0.07 0.03 -14.26
C ARG A 230 -1.31 -0.30 -13.45
N LEU A 231 -1.27 -1.38 -12.66
CA LEU A 231 -2.37 -1.80 -11.81
C LEU A 231 -2.85 -0.68 -10.87
N VAL A 232 -1.93 0.02 -10.21
CA VAL A 232 -2.28 1.10 -9.28
C VAL A 232 -2.63 2.39 -10.01
N TYR A 233 -1.94 2.73 -11.10
CA TYR A 233 -2.22 3.93 -11.89
C TYR A 233 -3.63 3.89 -12.48
N ASP A 234 -4.03 2.78 -13.12
CA ASP A 234 -5.35 2.65 -13.74
C ASP A 234 -6.47 2.79 -12.69
N GLN A 235 -6.27 2.26 -11.49
CA GLN A 235 -7.21 2.42 -10.37
C GLN A 235 -7.33 3.87 -9.89
N VAL A 236 -6.22 4.60 -9.79
CA VAL A 236 -6.22 6.01 -9.38
C VAL A 236 -6.82 6.90 -10.47
N LEU A 237 -6.54 6.61 -11.74
CA LEU A 237 -7.13 7.31 -12.88
C LEU A 237 -8.64 7.09 -12.96
N GLU A 238 -9.12 5.86 -12.76
CA GLU A 238 -10.55 5.57 -12.71
C GLU A 238 -11.24 6.28 -11.55
N MET A 239 -10.58 6.37 -10.39
CA MET A 239 -11.07 7.17 -9.26
C MET A 239 -11.14 8.67 -9.60
N ALA A 240 -10.15 9.21 -10.33
CA ALA A 240 -10.18 10.59 -10.79
C ALA A 240 -11.35 10.85 -11.76
N ARG A 241 -11.69 9.87 -12.60
CA ARG A 241 -12.82 9.94 -13.54
C ARG A 241 -14.19 9.71 -12.90
N SER A 242 -14.23 9.03 -11.76
CA SER A 242 -15.48 8.66 -11.10
C SER A 242 -16.17 9.84 -10.41
N SER A 243 -17.45 10.07 -10.74
CA SER A 243 -18.31 11.08 -10.10
C SER A 243 -19.11 10.54 -8.91
N ASP A 244 -18.90 9.28 -8.52
CA ASP A 244 -19.61 8.64 -7.40
C ASP A 244 -19.13 9.20 -6.05
N ALA A 245 -20.00 9.92 -5.34
CA ALA A 245 -19.71 10.56 -4.07
C ALA A 245 -19.50 9.56 -2.91
N ASP A 246 -20.10 8.37 -2.98
CA ASP A 246 -20.00 7.36 -1.93
C ASP A 246 -18.72 6.50 -2.07
N LYS A 247 -18.11 6.53 -3.26
CA LYS A 247 -16.86 5.82 -3.54
C LYS A 247 -15.69 6.44 -2.77
N LYS A 248 -15.19 5.72 -1.76
CA LYS A 248 -14.00 6.12 -0.99
C LYS A 248 -12.75 6.24 -1.87
N ILE A 249 -11.88 7.18 -1.49
CA ILE A 249 -10.57 7.36 -2.10
C ILE A 249 -9.64 6.21 -1.72
N ILE A 250 -9.09 5.53 -2.71
CA ILE A 250 -8.23 4.37 -2.53
C ILE A 250 -6.73 4.73 -2.60
N LEU A 251 -5.89 3.87 -2.02
CA LEU A 251 -4.42 3.96 -2.07
C LEU A 251 -3.84 5.34 -1.66
N PRO A 252 -4.36 6.02 -0.62
CA PRO A 252 -3.92 7.37 -0.29
C PRO A 252 -2.48 7.44 0.21
N ASN A 253 -2.02 6.40 0.93
CA ASN A 253 -0.65 6.28 1.41
C ASN A 253 0.32 6.19 0.23
N PHE A 254 -0.01 5.36 -0.75
CA PHE A 254 0.76 5.14 -1.97
C PHE A 254 0.80 6.40 -2.84
N ILE A 255 -0.34 7.04 -3.08
CA ILE A 255 -0.39 8.31 -3.85
C ILE A 255 0.53 9.34 -3.21
N TYR A 256 0.39 9.55 -1.89
CA TYR A 256 1.23 10.51 -1.19
C TYR A 256 2.71 10.16 -1.21
N GLN A 257 3.04 8.87 -1.00
CA GLN A 257 4.42 8.39 -1.05
C GLN A 257 5.06 8.59 -2.42
N THR A 258 4.32 8.32 -3.50
CA THR A 258 4.77 8.55 -4.89
C THR A 258 5.24 9.99 -5.07
N LEU A 259 4.49 10.96 -4.53
CA LEU A 259 4.83 12.38 -4.64
C LEU A 259 6.06 12.76 -3.80
N ILE A 260 6.11 12.36 -2.52
CA ILE A 260 7.20 12.77 -1.63
C ILE A 260 8.55 12.11 -1.95
N LEU A 261 8.54 10.94 -2.61
CA LEU A 261 9.75 10.27 -3.10
C LEU A 261 10.39 11.03 -4.29
N GLN A 262 9.61 11.80 -5.03
CA GLN A 262 10.13 12.64 -6.10
C GLN A 262 10.69 13.96 -5.53
N LYS A 263 9.84 14.72 -4.83
CA LYS A 263 10.18 16.09 -4.38
C LYS A 263 9.57 16.40 -3.02
N LYS A 264 10.18 17.32 -2.29
CA LYS A 264 9.62 17.82 -1.02
C LYS A 264 8.38 18.66 -1.32
N ILE A 265 7.23 18.25 -0.79
CA ILE A 265 5.99 19.02 -0.90
C ILE A 265 5.97 20.07 0.21
N ILE A 266 5.99 21.35 -0.17
CA ILE A 266 5.89 22.45 0.79
C ILE A 266 4.46 22.48 1.32
N HIS A 267 4.31 22.30 2.63
CA HIS A 267 3.01 22.50 3.25
C HIS A 267 2.74 24.00 3.34
N CYS A 268 1.83 24.54 2.52
CA CYS A 268 1.27 25.87 2.78
C CYS A 268 0.71 25.86 4.20
N GLY A 269 1.34 26.63 5.10
CA GLY A 269 1.06 26.79 6.51
C GLY A 269 -0.11 25.98 7.04
N LEU A 270 0.17 24.77 7.50
CA LEU A 270 -0.50 24.31 8.69
C LEU A 270 0.17 25.08 9.82
N VAL A 271 -0.54 26.04 10.42
CA VAL A 271 -0.46 26.18 11.88
C VAL A 271 -0.48 24.75 12.38
N GLU A 272 0.58 24.32 13.08
CA GLU A 272 0.74 22.96 13.60
C GLU A 272 -0.64 22.43 14.02
N THR A 273 -1.25 21.58 13.20
CA THR A 273 -2.47 20.89 13.58
C THR A 273 -2.02 19.86 14.59
N LYS A 274 -1.96 20.31 15.84
CA LYS A 274 -1.83 19.48 17.02
C LYS A 274 -3.08 18.61 17.06
N TRP A 275 -2.87 17.30 17.17
CA TRP A 275 -3.96 16.41 17.51
C TRP A 275 -4.14 16.51 19.02
N THR A 276 -5.34 16.89 19.46
CA THR A 276 -5.72 16.74 20.87
C THR A 276 -6.43 15.40 21.00
N VAL A 277 -5.81 14.47 21.72
CA VAL A 277 -6.47 13.20 22.06
C VAL A 277 -7.11 13.40 23.42
N THR A 278 -8.44 13.36 23.50
CA THR A 278 -9.15 13.46 24.77
C THR A 278 -9.41 12.05 25.30
N PHE A 279 -8.75 11.66 26.39
CA PHE A 279 -9.03 10.40 27.09
C PHE A 279 -9.63 10.73 28.46
N GLN A 280 -10.86 10.27 28.71
CA GLN A 280 -11.56 10.46 30.00
C GLN A 280 -11.54 11.92 30.51
N GLY A 281 -11.68 12.90 29.60
CA GLY A 281 -11.73 14.33 29.96
C GLY A 281 -10.38 15.01 30.19
N VAL A 282 -9.26 14.34 29.92
CA VAL A 282 -7.93 14.97 29.92
C VAL A 282 -7.54 15.32 28.48
N GLU A 283 -7.30 16.60 28.21
CA GLU A 283 -6.77 17.07 26.92
C GLU A 283 -5.24 16.97 26.92
N GLU A 284 -4.70 16.05 26.12
CA GLU A 284 -3.26 15.98 25.87
C GLU A 284 -2.95 16.41 24.43
N VAL A 285 -2.04 17.36 24.30
CA VAL A 285 -1.66 17.99 23.04
C VAL A 285 -0.32 17.40 22.60
N VAL A 286 -0.32 16.54 21.57
CA VAL A 286 0.90 15.83 21.15
C VAL A 286 1.41 16.33 19.79
N PRO A 287 2.69 16.75 19.68
CA PRO A 287 3.32 17.04 18.39
C PRO A 287 3.46 15.78 17.53
N ILE A 288 3.25 15.92 16.21
CA ILE A 288 3.33 14.78 15.26
C ILE A 288 4.72 14.11 15.28
N SER A 289 5.79 14.85 15.60
CA SER A 289 7.15 14.31 15.70
C SER A 289 7.32 13.27 16.81
N ASP A 290 6.47 13.30 17.83
CA ASP A 290 6.65 12.53 19.07
C ASP A 290 5.71 11.32 19.15
N MET A 291 4.85 11.14 18.15
CA MET A 291 3.84 10.08 18.11
C MET A 291 4.48 8.73 17.73
N LYS A 292 4.94 7.98 18.74
CA LYS A 292 5.43 6.60 18.57
C LYS A 292 4.26 5.63 18.33
N SER A 293 4.48 4.61 17.49
CA SER A 293 3.52 3.55 17.13
C SER A 293 2.85 2.87 18.34
N SER A 294 3.50 2.88 19.51
CA SER A 294 2.99 2.32 20.76
C SER A 294 1.74 3.01 21.33
N TYR A 295 1.39 4.20 20.87
CA TYR A 295 0.16 4.90 21.32
C TYR A 295 -1.11 4.31 20.70
N PHE A 296 -1.03 3.73 19.49
CA PHE A 296 -2.18 3.14 18.81
C PHE A 296 -2.51 1.73 19.33
N GLU A 297 -1.52 1.00 19.84
CA GLU A 297 -1.71 -0.39 20.35
C GLU A 297 -2.46 -0.46 21.69
N LYS A 298 -2.58 0.66 22.42
CA LYS A 298 -3.22 0.69 23.75
C LYS A 298 -4.66 1.21 23.75
N LEU A 299 -5.22 1.62 22.61
CA LEU A 299 -6.57 2.18 22.54
C LEU A 299 -7.62 1.08 22.25
N PRO A 300 -8.62 0.89 23.13
CA PRO A 300 -9.75 -0.01 22.84
C PRO A 300 -10.52 0.50 21.62
N GLN A 301 -10.72 -0.38 20.62
CA GLN A 301 -11.27 -0.05 19.30
C GLN A 301 -12.69 0.55 19.28
N HIS A 302 -13.38 0.63 20.43
CA HIS A 302 -14.79 1.03 20.52
C HIS A 302 -15.04 2.39 21.21
N LEU A 303 -14.00 3.16 21.58
CA LEU A 303 -14.16 4.44 22.31
C LEU A 303 -13.38 5.63 21.75
N ALA A 304 -12.71 5.49 20.60
CA ALA A 304 -11.95 6.60 20.02
C ALA A 304 -12.86 7.53 19.20
N TYR A 305 -13.25 8.67 19.78
CA TYR A 305 -13.79 9.80 19.02
C TYR A 305 -12.68 10.82 18.76
N LEU A 306 -12.39 11.09 17.49
CA LEU A 306 -11.46 12.15 17.07
C LEU A 306 -12.24 13.47 16.96
N VAL A 307 -11.95 14.43 17.84
CA VAL A 307 -12.49 15.79 17.75
C VAL A 307 -11.48 16.66 17.01
N LEU A 308 -11.89 17.21 15.87
CA LEU A 308 -11.13 18.24 15.16
C LEU A 308 -11.46 19.60 15.78
N SER A 309 -10.52 20.25 16.47
CA SER A 309 -10.63 21.68 16.78
C SER A 309 -9.60 22.45 15.98
N THR A 310 -10.06 23.40 15.17
CA THR A 310 -9.20 24.39 14.52
C THR A 310 -9.18 25.63 15.40
N SER A 311 -8.01 26.19 15.70
CA SER A 311 -7.85 27.45 16.42
C SER A 311 -8.26 28.65 15.56
N SER A 312 -9.55 28.75 15.29
CA SER A 312 -10.26 30.00 15.00
C SER A 312 -11.61 29.82 15.65
N ALA A 313 -11.84 30.58 16.71
CA ALA A 313 -12.94 30.40 17.64
C ALA A 313 -14.31 30.29 16.94
N ARG A 314 -14.92 29.11 17.01
CA ARG A 314 -16.37 28.86 17.04
C ARG A 314 -16.60 27.41 17.47
N THR A 315 -16.95 27.22 18.73
CA THR A 315 -17.35 25.93 19.30
C THR A 315 -18.74 25.58 18.79
N TYR A 316 -18.90 24.46 18.09
CA TYR A 316 -20.21 23.88 17.79
C TYR A 316 -20.46 22.73 18.75
N HIS A 317 -21.46 22.87 19.62
CA HIS A 317 -21.94 21.79 20.47
C HIS A 317 -23.02 21.00 19.73
N PHE A 318 -22.80 19.71 19.52
CA PHE A 318 -23.86 18.76 19.18
C PHE A 318 -24.31 18.07 20.46
N THR A 319 -25.54 18.34 20.88
CA THR A 319 -26.21 17.62 21.97
C THR A 319 -26.99 16.44 21.39
N THR A 320 -26.63 15.22 21.80
CA THR A 320 -27.48 14.05 21.61
C THR A 320 -28.60 14.10 22.64
N LYS A 321 -29.86 14.23 22.19
CA LYS A 321 -31.00 13.87 23.03
C LYS A 321 -31.09 12.34 23.07
N SER A 322 -31.11 11.84 24.29
CA SER A 322 -31.31 10.45 24.73
C SER A 322 -32.54 9.79 24.17
#